data_AF-A0A9X2UB05-F1
#
_entry.id   AF-A0A9X2UB05-F1
#
_cell.length_a   1.000
_cell.length_b   1.000
_cell.length_c   1.000
_cell.angle_alpha   90.00
_cell.angle_beta   90.00
_cell.angle_gamma   90.00
#
_symmetry.space_group_name_H-M   'P 1'
#
loop_
_entity.id
_entity.type
_entity.pdbx_description
1 polymer ?
#
loop_
_entity_poly.entity_id
_entity_poly.type
_entity_poly.pdbx_seq_one_letter_code
_entity_poly.pdbx_strand_id
1 'polypeptide(L)'
;MHRRSPFAILALAVVLGACTGASQTSGQEGPAEPEPEEAAPSVAEYETFDPSAYDARPPERTVEVTHQVPDRLLQGRADEGVQQTVEGFRVQVFSARDKQAAQDFQVKVRQWWEENKAEAPTAVLGNEPPIVVQYSQPYYRVRMGAFAERDAAEEALAFVRSAYPNAFISRGTVTVTR
;
A
#
# COMPACT_ATOMS: atom_id res chain seq x y z
N MET A 1 -28.19 -22.17 -38.99
CA MET A 1 -29.49 -21.47 -38.99
C MET A 1 -29.94 -21.28 -37.54
N HIS A 2 -29.76 -20.08 -36.97
CA HIS A 2 -30.33 -19.71 -35.68
C HIS A 2 -31.40 -18.66 -35.93
N ARG A 3 -32.67 -19.09 -35.85
CA ARG A 3 -33.83 -18.19 -35.93
C ARG A 3 -33.79 -17.27 -34.73
N ARG A 4 -33.36 -16.02 -34.93
CA ARG A 4 -33.49 -14.97 -33.91
C ARG A 4 -34.97 -14.63 -33.79
N SER A 5 -35.55 -14.92 -32.64
CA SER A 5 -36.97 -14.66 -32.34
C SER A 5 -37.22 -13.14 -32.31
N PRO A 6 -38.18 -12.62 -33.09
CA PRO A 6 -38.45 -11.18 -33.16
C PRO A 6 -39.00 -10.60 -31.84
N PHE A 7 -39.41 -11.46 -30.90
CA PHE A 7 -39.92 -11.05 -29.58
C PHE A 7 -38.83 -10.49 -28.65
N ALA A 8 -37.56 -10.87 -28.84
CA ALA A 8 -36.47 -10.39 -27.98
C ALA A 8 -36.10 -8.91 -28.23
N ILE A 9 -36.34 -8.41 -29.46
CA ILE A 9 -36.06 -7.01 -29.82
C ILE A 9 -37.18 -6.09 -29.29
N LEU A 10 -38.41 -6.60 -29.23
CA LEU A 10 -39.57 -5.83 -28.76
C LEU A 10 -39.52 -5.57 -27.24
N ALA A 11 -38.94 -6.48 -26.47
CA ALA A 11 -38.78 -6.32 -25.02
C ALA A 11 -37.71 -5.27 -24.63
N LEU A 12 -36.69 -5.07 -25.47
CA LEU A 12 -35.63 -4.08 -25.22
C LEU A 12 -36.10 -2.63 -25.49
N ALA A 13 -37.07 -2.45 -26.40
CA ALA A 13 -37.59 -1.13 -26.74
C ALA A 13 -38.51 -0.53 -25.65
N VAL A 14 -39.15 -1.36 -24.82
CA VAL A 14 -40.09 -0.89 -23.78
C VAL A 14 -39.36 -0.30 -22.56
N VAL A 15 -38.10 -0.67 -22.30
CA VAL A 15 -37.34 -0.22 -21.12
C VAL A 15 -36.71 1.18 -21.32
N LEU A 16 -36.54 1.65 -22.55
CA LEU A 16 -35.87 2.92 -22.86
C LEU A 16 -36.83 4.13 -22.98
N GLY A 17 -38.14 3.94 -22.77
CA GLY A 17 -39.17 4.99 -22.93
C GLY A 17 -39.58 5.73 -21.65
N ALA A 18 -38.99 5.43 -20.49
CA ALA A 18 -39.49 5.88 -19.18
C ALA A 18 -38.88 7.20 -18.65
N CYS A 19 -38.35 8.07 -19.50
CA CYS A 19 -37.84 9.39 -19.08
C CYS A 19 -38.21 10.50 -20.08
N THR A 20 -39.50 10.85 -20.16
CA THR A 20 -39.93 12.13 -20.72
C THR A 20 -40.92 12.80 -19.75
N GLY A 21 -40.37 13.42 -18.70
CA GLY A 21 -41.15 14.31 -17.83
C GLY A 21 -41.40 15.63 -18.54
N ALA A 22 -42.60 15.82 -19.09
CA ALA A 22 -43.05 17.10 -19.61
C ALA A 22 -43.34 18.04 -18.43
N SER A 23 -42.48 19.05 -18.23
CA SER A 23 -42.79 20.15 -17.31
C SER A 23 -43.87 21.02 -17.95
N GLN A 24 -45.12 20.87 -17.48
CA GLN A 24 -46.20 21.78 -17.82
C GLN A 24 -46.10 22.99 -16.88
N THR A 25 -45.63 24.12 -17.39
CA THR A 25 -45.89 25.41 -16.73
C THR A 25 -47.31 25.80 -17.11
N SER A 26 -48.25 25.62 -16.20
CA SER A 26 -49.62 26.12 -16.38
C SER A 26 -49.59 27.65 -16.44
N GLY A 27 -49.65 28.19 -17.65
CA GLY A 27 -50.09 29.56 -17.88
C GLY A 27 -51.57 29.63 -17.53
N GLN A 28 -51.86 30.09 -16.32
CA GLN A 28 -53.21 30.32 -15.84
C GLN A 28 -53.66 31.69 -16.35
N GLU A 29 -54.20 31.75 -17.57
CA GLU A 29 -55.02 32.88 -18.02
C GLU A 29 -56.45 32.63 -17.53
N GLY A 30 -56.76 33.19 -16.36
CA GLY A 30 -58.13 33.35 -15.86
C GLY A 30 -58.73 34.68 -16.35
N PRO A 31 -60.07 34.82 -16.36
CA PRO A 31 -60.74 36.02 -16.86
C PRO A 31 -60.44 37.23 -15.97
N ALA A 32 -60.30 38.41 -16.57
CA ALA A 32 -60.15 39.66 -15.84
C ALA A 32 -61.46 40.02 -15.10
N GLU A 33 -61.42 39.96 -13.78
CA GLU A 33 -62.45 40.49 -12.89
C GLU A 33 -62.01 41.90 -12.42
N PRO A 34 -62.92 42.89 -12.30
CA PRO A 34 -62.54 44.27 -12.02
C PRO A 34 -62.07 44.46 -10.58
N GLU A 35 -60.95 45.15 -10.41
CA GLU A 35 -60.33 45.46 -9.11
C GLU A 35 -61.22 46.38 -8.25
N PRO A 36 -61.52 46.03 -6.98
CA PRO A 36 -61.71 47.02 -5.94
C PRO A 36 -60.34 47.53 -5.46
N GLU A 37 -60.21 48.85 -5.28
CA GLU A 37 -59.06 49.47 -4.61
C GLU A 37 -58.95 48.99 -3.15
N GLU A 38 -58.30 47.84 -2.94
CA GLU A 38 -57.71 47.49 -1.65
C GLU A 38 -56.30 48.10 -1.62
N ALA A 39 -56.13 49.11 -0.77
CA ALA A 39 -54.81 49.61 -0.44
C ALA A 39 -53.99 48.46 0.17
N ALA A 40 -53.12 47.86 -0.64
CA ALA A 40 -52.21 46.81 -0.20
C ALA A 40 -51.37 47.33 0.97
N PRO A 41 -51.17 46.55 2.05
CA PRO A 41 -50.28 46.95 3.13
C PRO A 41 -48.89 47.19 2.54
N SER A 42 -48.30 48.36 2.81
CA SER A 42 -46.97 48.69 2.32
C SER A 42 -45.94 47.81 3.03
N VAL A 43 -45.59 46.69 2.40
CA VAL A 43 -44.43 45.89 2.78
C VAL A 43 -43.18 46.52 2.17
N ALA A 44 -42.14 46.72 2.98
CA ALA A 44 -40.87 47.21 2.47
C ALA A 44 -40.30 46.20 1.46
N GLU A 45 -39.80 46.69 0.32
CA GLU A 45 -39.29 45.88 -0.78
C GLU A 45 -38.04 45.06 -0.39
N TYR A 46 -37.37 45.46 0.71
CA TYR A 46 -36.21 44.77 1.28
C TYR A 46 -36.26 44.78 2.81
N GLU A 47 -36.41 43.60 3.42
CA GLU A 47 -36.02 43.36 4.81
C GLU A 47 -34.50 43.15 4.86
N THR A 48 -33.78 44.05 5.52
CA THR A 48 -32.35 43.87 5.78
C THR A 48 -32.19 42.95 6.98
N PHE A 49 -32.03 41.66 6.73
CA PHE A 49 -31.68 40.69 7.77
C PHE A 49 -30.23 40.90 8.19
N ASP A 50 -30.01 41.34 9.43
CA ASP A 50 -28.68 41.49 10.02
C ASP A 50 -28.30 40.22 10.81
N PRO A 51 -27.44 39.34 10.26
CA PRO A 51 -27.02 38.13 10.95
C PRO A 51 -26.10 38.39 12.15
N SER A 52 -25.49 39.59 12.25
CA SER A 52 -24.59 39.92 13.36
C SER A 52 -25.31 40.15 14.68
N ALA A 53 -26.63 40.37 14.64
CA ALA A 53 -27.49 40.44 15.81
C ALA A 53 -27.69 39.08 16.51
N TYR A 54 -27.29 37.97 15.86
CA TYR A 54 -27.43 36.61 16.39
C TYR A 54 -26.05 36.03 16.78
N ASP A 55 -25.78 35.92 18.08
CA ASP A 55 -24.59 35.23 18.61
C ASP A 55 -24.82 33.71 18.59
N ALA A 56 -24.77 33.12 17.40
CA ALA A 56 -24.88 31.68 17.21
C ALA A 56 -23.53 31.00 17.48
N ARG A 57 -23.15 30.89 18.76
CA ARG A 57 -21.98 30.10 19.16
C ARG A 57 -22.30 28.60 19.03
N PRO A 58 -21.55 27.83 18.21
CA PRO A 58 -21.69 26.39 18.19
C PRO A 58 -21.44 25.84 19.60
N PRO A 59 -22.23 24.88 20.08
CA PRO A 59 -21.98 24.28 21.38
C PRO A 59 -20.59 23.64 21.37
N GLU A 60 -19.80 23.90 22.42
CA GLU A 60 -18.53 23.21 22.64
C GLU A 60 -18.82 21.72 22.85
N ARG A 61 -18.56 20.93 21.81
CA ARG A 61 -18.62 19.48 21.89
C ARG A 61 -17.21 18.97 22.06
N THR A 62 -16.94 18.34 23.19
CA THR A 62 -15.75 17.49 23.35
C THR A 62 -15.93 16.29 22.42
N VAL A 63 -15.35 16.39 21.23
CA VAL A 63 -15.31 15.28 20.27
C VAL A 63 -14.14 14.39 20.66
N GLU A 64 -14.44 13.20 21.15
CA GLU A 64 -13.44 12.16 21.33
C GLU A 64 -13.16 11.53 19.96
N VAL A 65 -12.03 11.89 19.36
CA VAL A 65 -11.63 11.39 18.03
C VAL A 65 -10.92 10.06 18.20
N THR A 66 -11.68 8.97 18.09
CA THR A 66 -11.10 7.62 18.02
C THR A 66 -10.66 7.32 16.59
N HIS A 67 -9.36 7.29 16.37
CA HIS A 67 -8.80 6.87 15.08
C HIS A 67 -8.87 5.34 14.95
N GLN A 68 -9.43 4.85 13.84
CA GLN A 68 -9.41 3.42 13.48
C GLN A 68 -8.06 2.98 12.89
N VAL A 69 -7.09 3.89 12.82
CA VAL A 69 -5.78 3.65 12.25
C VAL A 69 -4.86 3.12 13.35
N PRO A 70 -4.16 1.98 13.15
CA PRO A 70 -3.20 1.47 14.12
C PRO A 70 -2.15 2.52 14.53
N ASP A 71 -1.78 2.56 15.81
CA ASP A 71 -0.87 3.56 16.38
C ASP A 71 0.46 3.69 15.63
N ARG A 72 0.99 2.56 15.11
CA ARG A 72 2.24 2.57 14.32
C ARG A 72 2.15 3.47 13.09
N LEU A 73 1.00 3.51 12.42
CA LEU A 73 0.80 4.34 11.23
C LEU A 73 0.57 5.80 11.61
N LEU A 74 -0.13 6.05 12.72
CA LEU A 74 -0.30 7.40 13.27
C LEU A 74 1.03 8.03 13.70
N GLN A 75 1.99 7.21 14.11
CA GLN A 75 3.34 7.63 14.52
C GLN A 75 4.34 7.70 13.35
N GLY A 76 3.89 7.53 12.10
CA GLY A 76 4.77 7.55 10.92
C GLY A 76 5.70 6.33 10.82
N ARG A 77 5.48 5.27 11.60
CA ARG A 77 6.25 4.02 11.60
C ARG A 77 5.64 2.99 10.64
N ALA A 78 5.23 3.46 9.46
CA ALA A 78 4.68 2.59 8.42
C ALA A 78 5.74 1.66 7.83
N ASP A 79 7.00 2.10 7.85
CA ASP A 79 8.14 1.37 7.27
C ASP A 79 8.75 0.35 8.24
N GLU A 80 8.39 0.38 9.53
CA GLU A 80 8.92 -0.51 10.55
C GLU A 80 8.43 -1.96 10.32
N GLY A 81 9.36 -2.87 10.11
CA GLY A 81 9.08 -4.26 9.76
C GLY A 81 8.79 -4.49 8.27
N VAL A 82 8.92 -3.47 7.42
CA VAL A 82 8.74 -3.62 5.98
C VAL A 82 9.99 -4.24 5.37
N GLN A 83 9.79 -5.36 4.68
CA GLN A 83 10.83 -5.98 3.86
C GLN A 83 10.98 -5.19 2.57
N GLN A 84 12.12 -4.51 2.41
CA GLN A 84 12.46 -3.81 1.19
C GLN A 84 13.55 -4.55 0.43
N THR A 85 13.42 -4.57 -0.89
CA THR A 85 14.39 -5.16 -1.80
C THR A 85 15.31 -4.04 -2.29
N VAL A 86 16.58 -4.07 -1.88
CA VAL A 86 17.57 -3.02 -2.19
C VAL A 86 18.80 -3.62 -2.87
N GLU A 87 19.57 -2.78 -3.56
CA GLU A 87 20.93 -3.14 -3.93
C GLU A 87 21.79 -3.26 -2.67
N GLY A 88 22.56 -4.33 -2.56
CA GLY A 88 23.40 -4.56 -1.39
C GLY A 88 24.39 -5.68 -1.61
N PHE A 89 24.73 -6.35 -0.51
CA PHE A 89 25.87 -7.23 -0.41
C PHE A 89 25.50 -8.55 0.25
N ARG A 90 26.15 -9.62 -0.21
CA ARG A 90 26.10 -10.95 0.39
C ARG A 90 27.49 -11.55 0.43
N VAL A 91 27.77 -12.37 1.44
CA VAL A 91 29.03 -13.11 1.52
C VAL A 91 28.90 -14.40 0.73
N GLN A 92 29.65 -14.55 -0.36
CA GLN A 92 29.71 -15.80 -1.12
C GLN A 92 30.74 -16.72 -0.50
N VAL A 93 30.32 -17.95 -0.17
CA VAL A 93 31.18 -18.95 0.49
C VAL A 93 31.58 -20.08 -0.46
N PHE A 94 30.76 -20.36 -1.48
CA PHE A 94 31.02 -21.46 -2.40
C PHE A 94 30.34 -21.26 -3.76
N SER A 95 30.85 -21.96 -4.77
CA SER A 95 30.20 -22.04 -6.09
C SER A 95 30.50 -23.38 -6.76
N ALA A 96 29.50 -23.99 -7.40
CA ALA A 96 29.62 -25.23 -8.15
C ALA A 96 28.81 -25.19 -9.45
N ARG A 97 29.20 -25.97 -10.46
CA ARG A 97 28.36 -26.16 -11.67
C ARG A 97 27.19 -27.11 -11.41
N ASP A 98 27.39 -28.04 -10.49
CA ASP A 98 26.39 -28.99 -10.06
C ASP A 98 25.48 -28.37 -8.98
N LYS A 99 24.16 -28.50 -9.16
CA LYS A 99 23.17 -27.94 -8.24
C LYS A 99 23.17 -28.66 -6.90
N GLN A 100 23.28 -29.99 -6.91
CA GLN A 100 23.27 -30.82 -5.71
C GLN A 100 24.48 -30.50 -4.84
N ALA A 101 25.66 -30.36 -5.44
CA ALA A 101 26.88 -29.96 -4.73
C ALA A 101 26.73 -28.61 -4.03
N ALA A 102 26.04 -27.64 -4.65
CA ALA A 102 25.77 -26.35 -4.01
C ALA A 102 24.75 -26.45 -2.87
N GLN A 103 23.73 -27.31 -2.99
CA GLN A 103 22.74 -27.57 -1.94
C GLN A 103 23.35 -28.31 -0.74
N ASP A 104 24.18 -29.32 -0.98
CA ASP A 104 24.90 -30.03 0.07
C ASP A 104 25.85 -29.07 0.81
N PHE A 105 26.52 -28.18 0.08
CA PHE A 105 27.35 -27.15 0.69
C PHE A 105 26.53 -26.15 1.51
N GLN A 106 25.34 -25.75 1.04
CA GLN A 106 24.43 -24.90 1.81
C GLN A 106 24.05 -25.53 3.16
N VAL A 107 23.78 -26.84 3.19
CA VAL A 107 23.48 -27.57 4.42
C VAL A 107 24.69 -27.55 5.37
N LYS A 108 25.91 -27.78 4.85
CA LYS A 108 27.14 -27.68 5.65
C LYS A 108 27.33 -26.29 6.26
N VAL A 109 27.08 -25.24 5.49
CA VAL A 109 27.18 -23.86 5.96
C VAL A 109 26.13 -23.56 7.04
N ARG A 110 24.91 -24.10 6.90
CA ARG A 110 23.87 -23.97 7.92
C ARG A 110 24.25 -24.68 9.21
N GLN A 111 24.78 -25.90 9.10
CA GLN A 111 25.25 -26.65 10.28
C GLN A 111 26.38 -25.91 10.98
N TRP A 112 27.38 -25.44 10.22
CA TRP A 112 28.46 -24.63 10.78
C TRP A 112 27.93 -23.37 11.49
N TRP A 113 26.96 -22.68 10.89
CA TRP A 113 26.34 -21.51 11.53
C TRP A 113 25.72 -21.87 12.88
N GLU A 114 24.93 -22.94 12.97
CA GLU A 114 24.29 -23.35 14.23
C GLU A 114 25.30 -23.65 15.33
N GLU A 115 26.45 -24.23 14.97
CA GLU A 115 27.54 -24.55 15.91
C GLU A 115 28.32 -23.31 16.36
N ASN A 116 28.38 -22.24 15.55
CA ASN A 116 29.26 -21.09 15.77
C ASN A 116 28.52 -19.76 16.04
N LYS A 117 27.18 -19.72 15.94
CA LYS A 117 26.37 -18.49 16.09
C LYS A 117 26.53 -17.76 17.42
N ALA A 118 26.99 -18.45 18.47
CA ALA A 118 27.22 -17.85 19.79
C ALA A 118 28.38 -16.84 19.79
N GLU A 119 29.36 -17.01 18.89
CA GLU A 119 30.52 -16.13 18.75
C GLU A 119 30.36 -15.13 17.60
N ALA A 120 29.25 -15.21 16.86
CA ALA A 120 29.00 -14.39 15.69
C ALA A 120 28.59 -12.95 16.06
N PRO A 121 28.91 -11.95 15.22
CA PRO A 121 28.43 -10.59 15.38
C PRO A 121 26.91 -10.52 15.15
N THR A 122 26.13 -10.72 16.20
CA THR A 122 24.65 -10.78 16.15
C THR A 122 24.04 -9.48 15.62
N ALA A 123 24.69 -8.34 15.84
CA ALA A 123 24.25 -7.04 15.31
C ALA A 123 24.17 -7.01 13.78
N VAL A 124 24.99 -7.83 13.11
CA VAL A 124 25.13 -7.84 11.65
C VAL A 124 24.48 -9.08 11.03
N LEU A 125 24.81 -10.27 11.52
CA LEU A 125 24.32 -11.53 10.96
C LEU A 125 22.92 -11.91 11.49
N GLY A 126 22.48 -11.29 12.57
CA GLY A 126 21.25 -11.68 13.26
C GLY A 126 21.33 -13.09 13.85
N ASN A 127 20.17 -13.63 14.21
CA ASN A 127 20.07 -14.99 14.77
C ASN A 127 20.12 -16.08 13.68
N GLU A 128 19.48 -15.80 12.54
CA GLU A 128 19.39 -16.73 11.41
C GLU A 128 19.64 -15.97 10.10
N PRO A 129 20.92 -15.79 9.69
CA PRO A 129 21.25 -15.12 8.45
C PRO A 129 20.74 -15.96 7.26
N PRO A 130 20.20 -15.32 6.21
CA PRO A 130 19.73 -16.04 5.04
C PRO A 130 20.90 -16.71 4.31
N ILE A 131 20.90 -18.03 4.25
CA ILE A 131 21.85 -18.83 3.47
C ILE A 131 21.12 -19.35 2.24
N VAL A 132 21.50 -18.87 1.06
CA VAL A 132 20.78 -19.12 -0.21
C VAL A 132 21.69 -19.68 -1.29
N VAL A 133 21.13 -20.54 -2.14
CA VAL A 133 21.76 -20.99 -3.38
C VAL A 133 21.15 -20.19 -4.53
N GLN A 134 21.98 -19.39 -5.20
CA GLN A 134 21.57 -18.59 -6.35
C GLN A 134 22.23 -19.11 -7.62
N TYR A 135 21.43 -19.34 -8.67
CA TYR A 135 21.96 -19.66 -9.99
C TYR A 135 22.42 -18.39 -10.71
N SER A 136 23.68 -18.38 -11.12
CA SER A 136 24.30 -17.33 -11.92
C SER A 136 25.20 -18.00 -12.95
N GLN A 137 24.72 -18.07 -14.19
CA GLN A 137 25.29 -18.91 -15.24
C GLN A 137 26.81 -18.75 -15.34
N PRO A 138 27.57 -19.86 -15.43
CA PRO A 138 27.16 -21.28 -15.43
C PRO A 138 27.22 -21.96 -14.04
N TYR A 139 27.15 -21.22 -12.93
CA TYR A 139 27.38 -21.73 -11.58
C TYR A 139 26.20 -21.51 -10.62
N TYR A 140 26.00 -22.43 -9.70
CA TYR A 140 25.22 -22.26 -8.48
C TYR A 140 26.14 -21.71 -7.39
N ARG A 141 25.79 -20.55 -6.83
CA ARG A 141 26.59 -19.82 -5.83
C ARG A 141 25.88 -19.88 -4.48
N VAL A 142 26.60 -20.30 -3.45
CA VAL A 142 26.11 -20.30 -2.06
C VAL A 142 26.51 -18.98 -1.41
N ARG A 143 25.50 -18.25 -0.93
CA ARG A 143 25.66 -16.93 -0.32
C ARG A 143 25.01 -16.90 1.04
N MET A 144 25.63 -16.20 1.98
CA MET A 144 25.16 -16.00 3.34
C MET A 144 24.93 -14.51 3.59
N GLY A 145 23.88 -14.23 4.34
CA GLY A 145 23.51 -12.88 4.76
C GLY A 145 22.82 -12.06 3.68
N ALA A 146 22.35 -10.90 4.11
CA ALA A 146 21.69 -9.89 3.31
C ALA A 146 22.00 -8.53 3.96
N PHE A 147 22.92 -7.77 3.37
CA PHE A 147 23.43 -6.54 3.95
C PHE A 147 23.17 -5.37 3.00
N ALA A 148 22.54 -4.30 3.48
CA ALA A 148 22.41 -3.07 2.70
C ALA A 148 23.77 -2.37 2.55
N GLU A 149 24.52 -2.29 3.66
CA GLU A 149 25.79 -1.59 3.73
C GLU A 149 26.99 -2.53 3.56
N ARG A 150 28.07 -2.00 2.98
CA ARG A 150 29.31 -2.75 2.75
C ARG A 150 30.02 -3.09 4.06
N ASP A 151 30.09 -2.16 5.00
CA ASP A 151 30.84 -2.32 6.25
C ASP A 151 30.28 -3.48 7.08
N ALA A 152 28.95 -3.61 7.14
CA ALA A 152 28.26 -4.75 7.73
C ALA A 152 28.66 -6.07 7.04
N ALA A 153 28.73 -6.09 5.71
CA ALA A 153 29.17 -7.27 4.98
C ALA A 153 30.65 -7.63 5.24
N GLU A 154 31.51 -6.65 5.52
CA GLU A 154 32.92 -6.85 5.85
C GLU A 154 33.12 -7.44 7.24
N GLU A 155 32.34 -6.98 8.23
CA GLU A 155 32.30 -7.57 9.56
C GLU A 155 31.82 -9.04 9.52
N ALA A 156 30.72 -9.30 8.81
CA ALA A 156 30.24 -10.65 8.58
C ALA A 156 31.27 -11.52 7.86
N LEU A 157 31.96 -10.98 6.86
CA LEU A 157 32.99 -11.69 6.11
C LEU A 157 34.17 -12.09 7.00
N ALA A 158 34.61 -11.22 7.92
CA ALA A 158 35.70 -11.51 8.83
C ALA A 158 35.39 -12.75 9.68
N PHE A 159 34.17 -12.85 10.20
CA PHE A 159 33.70 -14.02 10.94
C PHE A 159 33.63 -15.27 10.05
N VAL A 160 32.99 -15.17 8.87
CA VAL A 160 32.81 -16.30 7.93
C VAL A 160 34.14 -16.86 7.41
N ARG A 161 35.17 -16.01 7.27
CA ARG A 161 36.50 -16.41 6.80
C ARG A 161 37.24 -17.33 7.75
N SER A 162 36.87 -17.37 9.03
CA SER A 162 37.47 -18.31 10.00
C SER A 162 37.25 -19.77 9.58
N ALA A 163 36.08 -20.08 9.02
CA ALA A 163 35.72 -21.41 8.54
C ALA A 163 35.81 -21.56 7.01
N TYR A 164 35.60 -20.46 6.27
CA TYR A 164 35.63 -20.44 4.81
C TYR A 164 36.62 -19.39 4.30
N PRO A 165 37.93 -19.71 4.24
CA PRO A 165 38.98 -18.74 3.90
C PRO A 165 38.80 -18.08 2.53
N ASN A 166 38.19 -18.79 1.58
CA ASN A 166 37.93 -18.31 0.23
C ASN A 166 36.64 -17.49 0.11
N ALA A 167 35.96 -17.19 1.21
CA ALA A 167 34.77 -16.36 1.20
C ALA A 167 35.09 -14.92 0.76
N PHE A 168 34.15 -14.32 0.03
CA PHE A 168 34.28 -12.95 -0.45
C PHE A 168 32.92 -12.25 -0.56
N ILE A 169 32.92 -10.93 -0.55
CA ILE A 169 31.70 -10.13 -0.71
C ILE A 169 31.31 -10.05 -2.18
N SER A 170 30.03 -10.34 -2.45
CA SER A 170 29.41 -10.20 -3.76
C SER A 170 28.28 -9.18 -3.71
N ARG A 171 28.17 -8.36 -4.75
CA ARG A 171 27.05 -7.44 -4.93
C ARG A 171 25.83 -8.18 -5.49
N GLY A 172 24.65 -7.67 -5.16
CA GLY A 172 23.39 -8.12 -5.75
C GLY A 172 22.20 -7.52 -5.02
N THR A 173 21.03 -8.10 -5.27
CA THR A 173 19.81 -7.68 -4.62
C THR A 173 19.60 -8.43 -3.29
N VAL A 174 19.28 -7.69 -2.24
CA VAL A 174 19.05 -8.22 -0.89
C VAL A 174 17.71 -7.72 -0.36
N THR A 175 17.06 -8.56 0.43
CA THR A 175 15.85 -8.19 1.17
C THR A 175 16.29 -7.86 2.58
N VAL A 176 16.07 -6.62 3.00
CA VAL A 176 16.39 -6.14 4.35
C VAL A 176 15.12 -5.63 5.01
N THR A 177 15.00 -5.86 6.32
CA THR A 177 13.91 -5.33 7.14
C THR A 177 14.34 -3.97 7.67
N ARG A 178 13.54 -2.92 7.45
CA ARG A 178 13.76 -1.58 8.00
C ARG A 178 12.89 -1.31 9.21
#